data_AF-A7T416-F1
#
_entry.id   AF-A7T416-F1
#
_cell.length_a   1.000
_cell.length_b   1.000
_cell.length_c   1.000
_cell.angle_alpha   90.00
_cell.angle_beta   90.00
_cell.angle_gamma   90.00
#
_symmetry.space_group_name_H-M   'P 1'
#
loop_
_entity.id
_entity.type
_entity.pdbx_description
1 polymer ?
#
loop_
_entity_poly.entity_id
_entity_poly.type
_entity_poly.pdbx_seq_one_letter_code
_entity_poly.pdbx_strand_id
1 'polypeptide(L)' 'IGSVKTNIGHLDAAAGVTGLIKAVLSLRHATLPPSLHFERPHPQIDFERSPFHVNTVARPWPQAATPRRAGVSAFGIGG' A
#
# COMPACT_ATOMS: atom_id res chain seq x y z
N ILE A 1 1.31 -2.38 4.73
CA ILE A 1 0.18 -2.19 3.80
C ILE A 1 -0.12 -0.69 3.63
N GLY A 2 -0.80 -0.31 2.55
CA GLY A 2 -1.22 1.08 2.29
C GLY A 2 -1.92 1.22 0.95
N SER A 3 -2.56 2.37 0.70
CA SER A 3 -3.34 2.63 -0.53
C SER A 3 -2.82 3.87 -1.25
N VAL A 4 -2.98 3.94 -2.58
CA VAL A 4 -2.78 5.20 -3.33
C VAL A 4 -4.01 6.12 -3.23
N LYS A 5 -5.16 5.54 -2.89
CA LYS A 5 -6.45 6.25 -2.81
C LYS A 5 -6.46 7.32 -1.72
N THR A 6 -5.61 7.18 -0.69
CA THR A 6 -5.45 8.21 0.34
C THR A 6 -4.82 9.49 -0.19
N ASN A 7 -4.21 9.47 -1.37
CA ASN A 7 -3.54 10.63 -1.97
C ASN A 7 -4.40 11.27 -3.08
N ILE A 8 -5.09 10.45 -3.88
CA ILE A 8 -5.74 10.90 -5.12
C ILE A 8 -7.19 10.39 -5.28
N GLY A 9 -7.76 9.80 -4.24
CA GLY A 9 -9.12 9.26 -4.26
C GLY A 9 -9.26 7.92 -4.99
N HIS A 10 -10.52 7.50 -5.16
CA HIS A 10 -10.88 6.27 -5.86
C HIS A 10 -11.12 6.56 -7.34
N LEU A 11 -10.18 6.18 -8.20
CA LEU A 11 -10.24 6.45 -9.65
C LEU A 11 -11.06 5.43 -10.45
N ASP A 12 -12.00 4.74 -9.80
CA ASP A 12 -12.90 3.76 -10.41
C ASP A 12 -12.15 2.74 -11.30
N ALA A 13 -12.44 2.69 -12.60
CA ALA A 13 -11.80 1.81 -13.58
C ALA A 13 -10.26 1.91 -13.58
N ALA A 14 -9.69 3.08 -13.24
CA ALA A 14 -8.25 3.28 -13.18
C ALA A 14 -7.63 2.93 -11.82
N ALA A 15 -8.42 2.64 -10.78
CA ALA A 15 -7.92 2.46 -9.41
C ALA A 15 -6.90 1.32 -9.28
N GLY A 16 -7.07 0.24 -10.07
CA GLY A 16 -6.15 -0.90 -10.09
C GLY A 16 -4.79 -0.53 -10.68
N VAL A 17 -4.77 0.05 -11.90
CA VAL A 17 -3.54 0.43 -12.59
C VAL A 17 -2.77 1.51 -11.84
N THR A 18 -3.46 2.46 -11.19
CA THR A 18 -2.78 3.45 -10.32
C THR A 18 -2.11 2.78 -9.12
N GLY A 19 -2.74 1.76 -8.52
CA GLY A 19 -2.12 0.94 -7.47
C GLY A 19 -0.85 0.24 -7.95
N LEU A 20 -0.87 -0.30 -9.18
CA LEU A 20 0.29 -0.92 -9.81
C LEU A 20 1.41 0.07 -10.09
N ILE A 21 1.10 1.26 -10.62
CA ILE A 21 2.08 2.32 -10.85
C ILE A 21 2.79 2.69 -9.54
N LYS A 22 2.04 2.88 -8.44
CA LYS A 22 2.62 3.11 -7.10
C LYS A 22 3.58 1.97 -6.71
N ALA A 23 3.20 0.71 -6.90
CA ALA A 23 4.03 -0.43 -6.55
C ALA A 23 5.34 -0.48 -7.35
N VAL A 24 5.25 -0.28 -8.68
CA VAL A 24 6.43 -0.24 -9.57
C VAL A 24 7.38 0.88 -9.18
N LEU A 25 6.86 2.09 -8.94
CA LEU A 25 7.68 3.22 -8.51
C LEU A 25 8.32 2.96 -7.14
N SER A 26 7.59 2.32 -6.21
CA SER A 26 8.14 1.96 -4.89
C SER A 26 9.32 0.98 -4.99
N LEU A 27 9.24 0.00 -5.90
CA LEU A 27 10.32 -0.95 -6.17
C LEU A 27 11.52 -0.26 -6.85
N ARG A 28 11.24 0.56 -7.88
CA ARG A 28 12.27 1.31 -8.63
C ARG A 28 13.06 2.25 -7.75
N HIS A 29 12.38 3.00 -6.88
CA HIS A 29 13.00 3.97 -5.98
C HIS A 29 13.38 3.39 -4.62
N ALA A 30 13.22 2.07 -4.41
CA ALA A 30 13.51 1.39 -3.16
C ALA A 30 12.94 2.14 -1.94
N THR A 31 11.71 2.66 -2.04
CA THR A 31 11.08 3.52 -1.03
C THR A 31 9.61 3.15 -0.89
N LEU A 32 9.13 3.09 0.36
CA LEU A 32 7.72 2.91 0.69
C LEU A 32 7.08 4.28 0.99
N PRO A 33 6.19 4.80 0.11
CA PRO A 33 5.48 6.05 0.36
C PRO A 33 4.40 5.89 1.44
N PRO A 34 4.06 6.96 2.18
CA PRO A 34 3.06 6.92 3.23
C PRO A 34 1.66 6.68 2.67
N SER A 35 0.82 5.98 3.44
CA SER A 35 -0.63 5.98 3.34
C SER A 35 -1.15 7.09 4.25
N LEU A 36 -1.90 8.04 3.70
CA LEU A 36 -2.32 9.24 4.42
C LEU A 36 -3.57 8.97 5.28
N HIS A 37 -3.87 9.90 6.19
CA HIS A 37 -5.09 9.92 7.03
C HIS A 37 -5.27 8.71 7.96
N PHE A 38 -4.18 8.02 8.30
CA PHE A 38 -4.19 6.92 9.27
C PHE A 38 -3.60 7.41 10.59
N GLU A 39 -4.46 7.69 11.57
CA GLU A 39 -4.06 8.12 12.91
C GLU A 39 -4.13 6.98 13.93
N ARG A 40 -5.20 6.17 13.86
CA ARG A 40 -5.44 5.03 14.75
C ARG A 40 -5.96 3.84 13.96
N PRO A 41 -5.55 2.60 14.29
CA PRO A 41 -6.08 1.41 13.65
C PRO A 41 -7.58 1.25 13.92
N HIS A 42 -8.29 0.67 12.96
CA HIS A 42 -9.69 0.31 13.16
C HIS A 42 -9.79 -0.82 14.21
N PRO A 43 -10.66 -0.73 15.23
CA PRO A 43 -10.68 -1.66 16.36
C PRO A 43 -11.04 -3.11 15.99
N GLN A 44 -11.70 -3.31 14.85
CA GLN A 44 -12.03 -4.64 14.33
C GLN A 44 -10.86 -5.32 13.58
N ILE A 45 -9.73 -4.63 13.38
CA ILE A 45 -8.55 -5.19 12.71
C ILE A 45 -7.48 -5.45 13.76
N ASP A 46 -7.19 -6.73 13.99
CA ASP A 46 -6.11 -7.17 14.88
C ASP A 46 -4.76 -7.10 14.14
N PHE A 47 -4.14 -5.92 14.18
CA PHE A 47 -2.81 -5.73 13.60
C PHE A 47 -1.71 -6.41 14.43
N GLU A 48 -1.87 -6.46 15.75
CA GLU A 48 -0.86 -7.01 16.68
C GLU A 48 -0.61 -8.50 16.44
N ARG A 49 -1.66 -9.25 16.09
CA ARG A 49 -1.54 -10.69 15.76
C ARG A 49 -1.37 -10.96 14.25
N SER A 50 -1.02 -9.95 13.47
CA SER A 50 -0.79 -10.05 12.02
C SER A 50 0.64 -9.67 11.64
N PRO A 51 1.15 -10.12 10.47
CA PRO A 51 2.43 -9.64 9.94
C PRO A 51 2.34 -8.25 9.30
N PHE A 52 1.17 -7.61 9.35
CA PHE A 52 0.89 -6.38 8.61
C PHE A 52 0.88 -5.16 9.53
N HIS A 53 1.38 -4.05 9.00
CA HIS A 53 1.27 -2.72 9.61
C HIS A 53 0.98 -1.69 8.52
N VAL A 54 0.32 -0.59 8.87
CA VAL A 54 0.09 0.52 7.92
C VAL A 54 1.35 1.38 7.81
N ASN A 55 1.81 1.63 6.58
CA ASN A 55 2.97 2.50 6.34
C ASN A 55 2.55 3.96 6.36
N THR A 56 2.76 4.68 7.46
CA THR A 56 2.34 6.08 7.64
C THR A 56 3.42 7.11 7.32
N VAL A 57 4.67 6.66 7.16
CA VAL A 57 5.82 7.51 6.87
C VAL A 57 6.54 7.06 5.60
N ALA A 58 7.10 8.01 4.86
CA ALA A 58 8.04 7.67 3.80
C ALA A 58 9.27 7.01 4.42
N ARG A 59 9.64 5.82 3.94
CA ARG A 59 10.82 5.12 4.45
C ARG A 59 11.53 4.32 3.37
N PRO A 60 12.85 4.11 3.47
CA PRO A 60 13.56 3.19 2.60
C PRO A 60 12.91 1.81 2.64
N TRP A 61 12.86 1.15 1.49
CA TRP A 61 12.56 -0.27 1.37
C TRP A 61 13.91 -0.99 1.31
N PRO A 62 14.44 -1.52 2.43
CA PRO A 62 15.78 -2.11 2.45
C PRO A 62 15.88 -3.29 1.49
N GLN A 63 17.09 -3.51 0.97
CA GLN A 63 17.41 -4.71 0.21
C GLN A 63 17.57 -5.88 1.19
N ALA A 64 17.10 -7.06 0.80
CA ALA A 64 17.26 -8.29 1.56
C ALA A 64 17.94 -9.34 0.67
N ALA A 65 18.20 -10.53 1.23
CA ALA A 65 18.71 -11.68 0.47
C ALA A 65 17.78 -12.10 -0.68
N THR A 66 16.50 -11.73 -0.62
CA THR A 66 15.51 -12.01 -1.68
C THR A 66 15.05 -10.72 -2.37
N PRO A 67 14.63 -10.80 -3.64
CA PRO A 67 14.07 -9.65 -4.35
C PRO A 67 12.85 -9.08 -3.62
N ARG A 68 12.72 -7.74 -3.62
CA ARG A 68 11.52 -7.05 -3.13
C ARG A 68 10.33 -7.44 -3.99
N ARG A 69 9.19 -7.69 -3.34
CA ARG A 69 7.93 -8.04 -4.00
C ARG A 69 6.80 -7.19 -3.43
N ALA A 70 5.85 -6.82 -4.28
CA ALA A 70 4.66 -6.07 -3.90
C ALA A 70 3.43 -6.74 -4.54
N GLY A 71 2.37 -6.90 -3.75
CA GLY A 71 1.05 -7.28 -4.24
C GLY A 71 0.16 -6.05 -4.47
N VAL A 72 -0.72 -6.13 -5.44
CA VAL A 72 -1.76 -5.11 -5.72
C VAL A 72 -3.11 -5.81 -5.73
N SER A 73 -4.07 -5.28 -4.99
CA SER A 73 -5.43 -5.79 -4.93
C SER A 73 -6.42 -4.75 -5.47
N ALA A 74 -7.36 -5.19 -6.29
CA ALA A 74 -8.47 -4.41 -6.80
C ALA A 74 -9.72 -5.31 -6.78
N PHE A 75 -10.78 -4.86 -6.12
CA PHE A 75 -12.03 -5.59 -5.96
C PHE A 75 -13.14 -4.71 -6.53
N GLY A 76 -13.80 -5.17 -7.59
CA GLY A 76 -14.90 -4.46 -8.21
C GLY A 76 -16.19 -4.68 -7.42
N ILE A 77 -17.17 -3.78 -7.58
CA ILE A 77 -18.46 -3.91 -6.90
C ILE A 77 -19.23 -5.18 -7.31
N GLY A 78 -18.97 -5.72 -8.51
CA GLY A 78 -19.59 -6.94 -9.04
C GLY A 78 -18.88 -8.25 -8.67
N GLY A 79 -17.76 -8.20 -7.95
CA GLY A 79 -16.85 -9.34 -7.74
C GLY A 79 -15.71 -9.32 -8.72
#